data_AF-A0A3M9Z7D7-F1
#
_entry.id   AF-A0A3M9Z7D7-F1
#
_cell.length_a   1.000
_cell.length_b   1.000
_cell.length_c   1.000
_cell.angle_alpha   90.00
_cell.angle_beta   90.00
_cell.angle_gamma   90.00
#
_symmetry.space_group_name_H-M   'P 1'
#
loop_
_entity.id
_entity.type
_entity.pdbx_description
1 polymer ?
#
loop_
_entity_poly.entity_id
_entity_poly.type
_entity_poly.pdbx_seq_one_letter_code
_entity_poly.pdbx_strand_id
1 'polypeptide(L)' 'MLTPAMLHHGQAEVVTQHREQVLQAAYQTHPERFVKGLPQPPSVPTQVWINPPTTTQIQQVQH' A
#
# COMPACT_ATOMS: atom_id res chain seq x y z
N MET A 1 7.26 -0.36 -4.19
CA MET A 1 7.50 -0.40 -2.74
C MET A 1 6.58 0.61 -2.07
N LEU A 2 5.72 0.17 -1.15
CA LEU A 2 4.96 1.04 -0.25
C LEU A 2 5.72 1.05 1.09
N THR A 3 5.98 2.21 1.67
CA THR A 3 6.71 2.28 2.95
C THR A 3 5.73 2.34 4.13
N PRO A 4 6.14 1.90 5.33
CA PRO A 4 5.33 2.07 6.54
C PRO A 4 4.92 3.52 6.78
N ALA A 5 5.82 4.49 6.54
CA ALA A 5 5.52 5.91 6.65
C ALA A 5 4.35 6.32 5.74
N MET A 6 4.31 5.85 4.49
CA MET A 6 3.21 6.15 3.57
C MET A 6 1.87 5.57 4.04
N LEU A 7 1.90 4.42 4.73
CA LEU A 7 0.69 3.85 5.34
C LEU A 7 0.24 4.70 6.55
N HIS A 8 1.15 5.05 7.46
CA HIS A 8 0.84 5.87 8.64
C HIS A 8 0.31 7.26 8.30
N HIS A 9 0.78 7.87 7.21
CA HIS A 9 0.33 9.19 6.76
C HIS A 9 -0.88 9.12 5.81
N GLY A 10 -1.51 7.95 5.64
CA GLY A 10 -2.70 7.79 4.77
C GLY A 10 -2.43 7.96 3.27
N GLN A 11 -1.16 7.93 2.83
CA GLN A 11 -0.77 8.14 1.44
C GLN A 11 -0.86 6.86 0.59
N ALA A 12 -1.12 5.71 1.22
CA ALA A 12 -1.07 4.41 0.56
C ALA A 12 -2.08 4.26 -0.59
N GLU A 13 -3.28 4.81 -0.43
CA GLU A 13 -4.32 4.75 -1.45
C GLU A 13 -3.94 5.57 -2.68
N VAL A 14 -3.56 6.84 -2.49
CA VAL A 14 -3.13 7.75 -3.56
C VAL A 14 -1.98 7.14 -4.36
N VAL A 15 -1.00 6.55 -3.67
CA VAL A 15 0.16 5.93 -4.33
C VAL A 15 -0.24 4.67 -5.09
N THR A 16 -1.21 3.91 -4.61
CA THR A 16 -1.72 2.71 -5.29
C THR A 16 -2.47 3.11 -6.56
N GLN A 17 -3.38 4.07 -6.47
CA GLN A 17 -4.13 4.59 -7.63
C GLN A 17 -3.18 5.14 -8.71
N HIS A 18 -2.17 5.91 -8.32
CA HIS A 18 -1.21 6.44 -9.29
C HIS A 18 -0.41 5.33 -9.98
N ARG A 19 -0.12 4.23 -9.27
CA ARG A 19 0.54 3.05 -9.87
C ARG A 19 -0.38 2.32 -10.83
N GLU A 20 -1.67 2.20 -10.55
CA GLU A 20 -2.64 1.61 -11.48
C GLU A 20 -2.65 2.35 -12.81
N GLN A 21 -2.68 3.68 -12.77
CA GLN A 21 -2.67 4.53 -13.97
C GLN A 21 -1.39 4.32 -14.79
N VAL A 22 -0.22 4.30 -14.14
CA VAL A 22 1.06 4.06 -14.81
C VAL A 22 1.11 2.66 -15.42
N LEU A 23 0.67 1.64 -14.69
CA LEU A 23 0.63 0.26 -15.15
C LEU A 23 -0.33 0.08 -16.33
N GLN A 24 -1.49 0.74 -16.31
CA GLN A 24 -2.44 0.74 -17.41
C GLN A 24 -1.89 1.42 -18.66
N ALA A 25 -1.27 2.59 -18.52
CA ALA A 25 -0.65 3.29 -19.64
C ALA A 25 0.51 2.47 -20.25
N ALA A 26 1.33 1.84 -19.40
CA ALA A 26 2.41 0.98 -19.85
C ALA A 26 1.89 -0.24 -20.62
N TYR A 27 0.82 -0.87 -20.13
CA TYR A 27 0.16 -1.99 -20.80
C TYR A 27 -0.45 -1.60 -22.15
N GLN A 28 -1.11 -0.44 -22.24
CA GLN A 28 -1.68 0.05 -23.49
C GLN A 28 -0.60 0.35 -24.54
N THR A 29 0.58 0.81 -24.12
CA THR A 29 1.68 1.15 -25.03
C THR A 29 2.42 -0.09 -25.53
N HIS A 30 2.62 -1.09 -24.66
CA HIS A 30 3.43 -2.27 -24.95
C HIS A 30 2.82 -3.56 -24.35
N PRO A 31 1.67 -4.02 -24.83
CA PRO A 31 1.00 -5.20 -24.27
C PRO A 31 1.85 -6.47 -24.33
N GLU A 32 2.72 -6.60 -25.34
CA GLU A 32 3.63 -7.73 -25.55
C GLU A 32 4.66 -7.91 -24.41
N ARG A 33 4.94 -6.85 -23.64
CA ARG A 33 5.83 -6.92 -22.48
C ARG A 33 5.18 -7.56 -21.26
N PHE A 34 3.86 -7.73 -21.27
CA PHE A 34 3.09 -8.22 -20.14
C PHE A 34 2.43 -9.57 -20.47
N VAL A 35 3.23 -10.63 -20.41
CA VAL A 35 2.81 -12.02 -20.72
C VAL A 35 1.65 -12.55 -19.86
N LYS A 36 1.31 -11.88 -18.75
CA LYS A 36 0.20 -12.22 -17.85
C LYS A 36 -1.01 -11.27 -17.98
N GLY A 37 -1.04 -10.43 -19.01
CA GLY A 37 -2.07 -9.39 -19.17
C GLY A 37 -1.79 -8.14 -18.33
N LEU A 38 -2.84 -7.34 -18.09
CA LEU A 38 -2.72 -6.07 -17.37
C LEU A 38 -2.09 -6.27 -15.98
N PRO A 39 -0.92 -5.69 -15.68
CA PRO A 39 -0.31 -5.80 -14.36
C PRO A 39 -1.14 -5.08 -13.29
N GLN A 40 -1.23 -5.68 -12.11
CA GLN A 40 -1.89 -5.08 -10.94
C GLN A 40 -0.84 -4.56 -9.93
N PRO A 41 -1.10 -3.42 -9.27
CA PRO A 41 -0.25 -2.98 -8.17
C PRO A 41 -0.32 -3.97 -6.99
N PRO A 42 0.72 -4.05 -6.14
CA PRO A 42 0.68 -4.87 -4.94
C PRO A 42 -0.37 -4.34 -3.96
N SER A 43 -1.09 -5.26 -3.30
CA SER A 43 -2.09 -4.92 -2.29
C SER A 43 -1.50 -4.10 -1.15
N VAL A 44 -2.25 -3.11 -0.69
CA VAL A 44 -1.92 -2.32 0.50
C VAL A 44 -2.18 -3.20 1.74
N PRO A 45 -1.19 -3.39 2.64
CA PRO A 45 -1.45 -4.07 3.91
C PRO A 45 -2.38 -3.22 4.78
N THR A 46 -3.38 -3.86 5.39
CA THR A 46 -4.35 -3.18 6.28
C THR A 46 -3.69 -2.55 7.50
N GLN A 47 -2.53 -3.08 7.92
CA GLN A 47 -1.81 -2.62 9.11
C GLN A 47 -0.33 -3.00 9.02
N VAL A 48 0.56 -2.11 9.45
CA VAL A 48 2.00 -2.39 9.58
C VAL A 48 2.45 -2.00 11.00
N TRP A 49 3.09 -2.93 11.72
CA TRP A 49 3.64 -2.69 13.04
C TRP A 49 5.12 -3.08 13.08
N ILE A 50 5.95 -2.23 13.66
CA ILE A 50 7.33 -2.60 14.06
C ILE A 50 7.34 -3.11 15.51
N ASN A 51 6.39 -2.65 16.34
CA ASN A 51 6.06 -3.21 17.65
C ASN A 51 4.55 -3.01 17.87
N PRO A 52 3.72 -4.06 17.81
CA PRO A 52 2.31 -3.93 18.16
C PRO A 52 2.18 -3.57 19.64
N PRO A 53 1.27 -2.65 20.03
CA PRO A 53 1.04 -2.35 21.44
C PRO A 53 0.59 -3.63 22.13
N THR A 54 1.26 -4.01 23.21
CA THR A 54 0.85 -5.13 24.05
C THR A 54 -0.54 -4.79 24.60
N THR A 55 -1.52 -5.67 24.39
CA THR A 55 -2.92 -5.50 24.85
C THR A 55 -3.03 -5.17 26.35
N THR A 56 -1.97 -5.40 27.13
CA THR A 56 -1.88 -5.16 28.57
C THR A 56 -1.67 -3.68 28.97
N GLN A 57 -1.55 -2.71 28.05
CA GLN A 57 -1.27 -1.31 28.46
C GLN A 57 -2.21 -0.24 27.85
N ILE A 58 -3.49 -0.56 27.63
CA ILE A 58 -4.55 0.45 27.44
C ILE A 58 -5.45 0.55 28.69
N GLN A 59 -4.85 0.41 29.87
CA GLN A 59 -5.45 0.90 31.11
C GLN A 59 -4.41 1.81 31.77
N GLN A 60 -4.84 3.01 32.16
CA GLN A 60 -4.09 4.03 32.89
C GLN A 60 -3.24 4.97 32.02
N VAL A 61 -3.87 6.03 31.50
CA VAL A 61 -3.76 7.36 32.13
C VAL A 61 -5.11 8.09 31.97
N GLN A 62 -5.94 8.09 33.01
CA GLN A 62 -7.01 9.07 33.21
C GLN A 62 -6.71 9.78 34.53
N HIS A 63 -6.64 11.12 34.47
CA HIS A 63 -6.71 12.12 35.55
C HIS A 63 -5.72 11.99 36.72
#